data_AF-A0A0J7LH04-F1
#
_entry.id   AF-A0A0J7LH04-F1
#
_cell.length_a   1.000
_cell.length_b   1.000
_cell.length_c   1.000
_cell.angle_alpha   90.00
_cell.angle_beta   90.00
_cell.angle_gamma   90.00
#
_symmetry.space_group_name_H-M   'P 1'
#
loop_
_entity.id
_entity.type
_entity.pdbx_description
1 polymer ?
#
loop_
_entity_poly.entity_id
_entity_poly.type
_entity_poly.pdbx_seq_one_letter_code
_entity_poly.pdbx_strand_id
1 'polypeptide(L)'
;MSNKRSVNDTLAYLKKFEINKDKYIGKPFSLLLKNMVQIQPKKAKSTFNADVNNSISSTIFTFSNKDINSDKEITLLVKWKTDEIPSTPIEFFEQEHNYRYTPSEKNFFEKKVVKDIMVYKQQ
;
A
#
# COMPACT_ATOMS: atom_id res chain seq x y z
N MET A 1 27.35 -2.17 -7.70
CA MET A 1 26.50 -1.13 -8.30
C MET A 1 25.41 -1.78 -9.16
N SER A 2 24.20 -2.07 -8.64
CA SER A 2 23.07 -2.55 -9.49
C SER A 2 21.66 -2.15 -9.02
N ASN A 3 21.50 -1.41 -7.92
CA ASN A 3 20.17 -1.17 -7.32
C ASN A 3 19.37 0.00 -7.94
N LYS A 4 19.94 0.78 -8.85
CA LYS A 4 19.25 1.95 -9.43
C LYS A 4 18.28 1.56 -10.56
N ARG A 5 18.61 0.53 -11.34
CA ARG A 5 17.73 0.01 -12.41
C ARG A 5 16.46 -0.61 -11.81
N SER A 6 16.61 -1.50 -10.84
CA SER A 6 15.46 -2.17 -10.18
C SER A 6 14.48 -1.20 -9.51
N VAL A 7 14.98 -0.11 -8.90
CA VAL A 7 14.15 0.94 -8.30
C VAL A 7 13.36 1.72 -9.37
N ASN A 8 14.00 2.07 -10.50
CA ASN A 8 13.32 2.74 -11.60
C ASN A 8 12.27 1.83 -12.26
N ASP A 9 12.57 0.55 -12.42
CA ASP A 9 11.64 -0.42 -13.00
C ASP A 9 10.41 -0.62 -12.09
N THR A 10 10.63 -0.69 -10.77
CA THR A 10 9.55 -0.75 -9.77
C THR A 10 8.67 0.51 -9.83
N LEU A 11 9.27 1.70 -9.88
CA LEU A 11 8.53 2.96 -9.97
C LEU A 11 7.71 3.04 -11.27
N ALA A 12 8.33 2.75 -12.40
CA ALA A 12 7.66 2.79 -13.71
C ALA A 12 6.51 1.77 -13.78
N TYR A 13 6.69 0.58 -13.19
CA TYR A 13 5.64 -0.42 -13.09
C TYR A 13 4.47 0.08 -12.23
N LEU A 14 4.75 0.57 -11.03
CA LEU A 14 3.72 1.02 -10.09
C LEU A 14 2.96 2.25 -10.61
N LYS A 15 3.64 3.18 -11.29
CA LYS A 15 3.01 4.36 -11.89
C LYS A 15 1.91 4.01 -12.89
N LYS A 16 1.95 2.83 -13.53
CA LYS A 16 0.86 2.38 -14.41
C LYS A 16 -0.47 2.25 -13.65
N PHE A 17 -0.42 1.80 -12.39
CA PHE A 17 -1.62 1.65 -11.56
C PHE A 17 -2.16 2.99 -11.08
N GLU A 18 -1.29 3.96 -10.79
CA GLU A 18 -1.70 5.32 -10.47
C GLU A 18 -2.33 6.02 -11.69
N ILE A 19 -1.71 5.92 -12.87
CA ILE A 19 -2.25 6.51 -14.11
C ILE A 19 -3.61 5.90 -14.46
N ASN A 20 -3.79 4.60 -14.20
CA ASN A 20 -5.03 3.87 -14.48
C ASN A 20 -5.91 3.69 -13.24
N LYS A 21 -5.76 4.55 -12.21
CA LYS A 21 -6.36 4.30 -10.90
C LYS A 21 -7.87 4.19 -10.93
N ASP A 22 -8.54 4.84 -11.87
CA ASP A 22 -10.00 4.78 -12.07
C ASP A 22 -10.53 3.36 -12.28
N LYS A 23 -9.69 2.43 -12.77
CA LYS A 23 -10.06 1.01 -12.88
C LYS A 23 -10.24 0.33 -11.53
N TYR A 24 -9.65 0.89 -10.48
CA TYR A 24 -9.57 0.31 -9.14
C TYR A 24 -10.36 1.12 -8.10
N ILE A 25 -10.58 2.42 -8.34
CA ILE A 25 -11.39 3.25 -7.44
C ILE A 25 -12.79 2.66 -7.30
N GLY A 26 -13.28 2.58 -6.07
CA GLY A 26 -14.58 2.00 -5.73
C GLY A 26 -14.62 0.47 -5.80
N LYS A 27 -13.49 -0.19 -6.08
CA LYS A 27 -13.40 -1.66 -6.16
C LYS A 27 -12.58 -2.24 -5.00
N PRO A 28 -12.76 -3.53 -4.70
CA PRO A 28 -11.93 -4.23 -3.72
C PRO A 28 -10.46 -4.22 -4.13
N PHE A 29 -9.57 -4.07 -3.15
CA PHE A 29 -8.12 -4.07 -3.34
C PHE A 29 -7.61 -5.37 -3.98
N SER A 30 -8.31 -6.49 -3.77
CA SER A 30 -8.02 -7.78 -4.41
C SER A 30 -7.92 -7.67 -5.94
N LEU A 31 -8.68 -6.77 -6.58
CA LEU A 31 -8.57 -6.53 -8.02
C LEU A 31 -7.22 -5.91 -8.40
N LEU A 32 -6.74 -4.95 -7.59
CA LEU A 32 -5.42 -4.36 -7.80
C LEU A 32 -4.34 -5.43 -7.65
N LEU A 33 -4.39 -6.21 -6.56
CA LEU A 33 -3.44 -7.28 -6.27
C LEU A 33 -3.41 -8.35 -7.37
N LYS A 34 -4.57 -8.72 -7.92
CA LYS A 34 -4.68 -9.66 -9.05
C LYS A 34 -3.98 -9.14 -10.30
N ASN A 35 -4.06 -7.83 -10.55
CA ASN A 35 -3.44 -7.19 -11.71
C ASN A 35 -1.94 -6.89 -11.51
N MET A 36 -1.43 -6.99 -10.28
CA MET A 36 -0.02 -6.86 -9.93
C MET A 36 0.76 -8.16 -10.20
N VAL A 37 0.93 -8.50 -11.47
CA VAL A 37 1.58 -9.76 -11.88
C VAL A 37 3.11 -9.76 -11.81
N GLN A 38 3.78 -8.60 -11.81
CA GLN A 38 5.25 -8.53 -11.84
C GLN A 38 5.88 -8.43 -10.45
N ILE A 39 5.28 -7.62 -9.57
CA ILE A 39 5.74 -7.42 -8.20
C ILE A 39 4.55 -7.41 -7.27
N GLN A 40 4.73 -7.93 -6.06
CA GLN A 40 3.72 -7.96 -5.00
C GLN A 40 4.22 -7.18 -3.79
N PRO A 41 3.31 -6.59 -2.99
CA PRO A 41 3.70 -5.93 -1.74
C PRO A 41 4.42 -6.90 -0.81
N LYS A 42 5.45 -6.39 -0.14
CA LYS A 42 6.24 -7.13 0.85
C LYS A 42 6.04 -6.61 2.26
N LYS A 43 5.78 -5.31 2.38
CA LYS A 43 5.42 -4.68 3.64
C LYS A 43 4.21 -3.79 3.49
N ALA A 44 3.46 -3.66 4.57
CA ALA A 44 2.30 -2.79 4.69
C ALA A 44 2.36 -2.05 6.02
N LYS A 45 2.18 -0.73 5.98
CA LYS A 45 2.07 0.14 7.16
C LYS A 45 0.84 1.01 7.02
N SER A 46 -0.14 0.76 7.86
CA SER A 46 -1.31 1.60 7.97
C SER A 46 -0.93 2.96 8.58
N THR A 47 -1.58 4.00 8.08
CA THR A 47 -1.38 5.38 8.52
C THR A 47 -2.76 5.98 8.73
N PHE A 48 -3.02 6.47 9.94
CA PHE A 48 -4.21 7.25 10.22
C PHE A 48 -3.83 8.72 10.28
N ASN A 49 -4.36 9.52 9.36
CA ASN A 49 -4.35 10.96 9.56
C ASN A 49 -5.45 11.28 10.59
N ALA A 50 -5.02 11.67 11.79
CA ALA A 50 -5.88 12.06 12.91
C ALA A 50 -6.57 13.43 12.69
N ASP A 51 -6.94 13.75 11.45
CA ASP A 51 -7.77 14.91 11.18
C ASP A 51 -9.20 14.57 11.62
N VAL A 52 -9.66 15.24 12.67
CA VAL A 52 -10.91 15.00 13.40
C VAL A 52 -12.15 15.04 12.47
N ASN A 53 -12.04 15.69 11.31
CA ASN A 53 -13.11 15.82 10.32
C ASN A 53 -12.97 14.93 9.08
N ASN A 54 -11.83 14.25 8.90
CA ASN A 54 -11.55 13.39 7.73
C ASN A 54 -10.48 12.34 8.09
N SER A 55 -10.84 11.39 8.96
CA SER A 55 -10.03 10.19 9.20
C SER A 55 -9.99 9.35 7.92
N ILE A 56 -9.08 9.70 7.01
CA ILE A 56 -8.80 8.89 5.83
C ILE A 56 -7.78 7.84 6.27
N SER A 57 -8.25 6.63 6.50
CA SER A 57 -7.37 5.47 6.65
C SER A 57 -6.64 5.25 5.32
N SER A 58 -5.31 5.20 5.37
CA SER A 58 -4.48 4.81 4.24
C SER A 58 -3.43 3.79 4.66
N THR A 59 -2.88 3.08 3.68
CA THR A 59 -1.80 2.12 3.93
C THR A 59 -0.70 2.35 2.90
N ILE A 60 0.53 2.40 3.39
CA ILE A 60 1.75 2.43 2.61
C ILE A 60 2.19 1.00 2.36
N PHE A 61 2.36 0.64 1.10
CA PHE A 61 2.93 -0.63 0.68
C PHE A 61 4.32 -0.42 0.11
N THR A 62 5.26 -1.28 0.50
CA THR A 62 6.60 -1.33 -0.10
C THR A 62 6.89 -2.70 -0.70
N PHE A 63 7.82 -2.72 -1.65
CA PHE A 63 8.07 -3.86 -2.53
C PHE A 63 9.48 -4.45 -2.34
N SER A 64 10.21 -3.95 -1.35
CA SER A 64 11.55 -4.42 -1.01
C SER A 64 11.57 -5.05 0.39
N ASN A 65 12.66 -5.75 0.72
CA ASN A 65 12.85 -6.31 2.06
C ASN A 65 13.46 -5.29 3.04
N LYS A 66 13.66 -4.04 2.61
CA LYS A 66 14.26 -3.00 3.45
C LYS A 66 13.31 -2.59 4.57
N ASP A 67 13.83 -1.86 5.54
CA ASP A 67 12.98 -1.18 6.52
C ASP A 67 11.97 -0.28 5.82
N ILE A 68 10.72 -0.24 6.29
CA ILE A 68 9.65 0.54 5.66
C ILE A 68 9.88 2.06 5.76
N ASN A 69 10.80 2.49 6.63
CA ASN A 69 11.25 3.87 6.76
C ASN A 69 12.59 4.10 6.07
N SER A 70 13.07 3.17 5.24
CA SER A 70 14.31 3.34 4.48
C SER A 70 14.16 4.44 3.44
N ASP A 71 15.14 5.35 3.40
CA ASP A 71 15.26 6.33 2.33
C ASP A 71 15.31 5.66 0.95
N LYS A 72 14.78 6.37 -0.06
CA LYS A 72 14.79 5.96 -1.48
C LYS A 72 13.96 4.71 -1.78
N GLU A 73 12.99 4.37 -0.93
CA GLU A 73 12.03 3.32 -1.22
C GLU A 73 10.88 3.81 -2.11
N ILE A 74 10.44 2.95 -3.02
CA ILE A 74 9.23 3.19 -3.81
C ILE A 74 8.04 2.69 -3.02
N THR A 75 7.10 3.59 -2.79
CA THR A 75 5.91 3.35 -1.98
C THR A 75 4.67 3.46 -2.86
N LEU A 76 3.73 2.55 -2.61
CA LEU A 76 2.36 2.66 -3.09
C LEU A 76 1.49 3.03 -1.90
N LEU A 77 0.92 4.24 -1.92
CA LEU A 77 -0.05 4.68 -0.94
C LEU A 77 -1.46 4.39 -1.47
N VAL A 78 -2.23 3.63 -0.70
CA VAL A 78 -3.63 3.37 -1.00
C VAL A 78 -4.47 4.03 0.08
N LYS A 79 -5.37 4.93 -0.33
CA LYS A 79 -6.39 5.46 0.57
C LYS A 79 -7.60 4.56 0.51
N TRP A 80 -8.12 4.21 1.67
CA TRP A 80 -9.31 3.37 1.78
C TRP A 80 -10.56 4.23 1.80
N LYS A 81 -11.67 3.68 1.29
CA LYS A 81 -12.98 4.24 1.59
C LYS A 81 -13.22 4.05 3.09
N THR A 82 -13.78 5.07 3.75
CA THR A 82 -14.11 4.97 5.17
C THR A 82 -15.10 3.82 5.35
N ASP A 83 -14.69 2.81 6.11
CA ASP A 83 -15.60 1.75 6.54
C ASP A 83 -16.46 2.31 7.69
N GLU A 84 -17.75 1.98 7.71
CA GLU A 84 -18.66 2.36 8.82
C GLU A 84 -18.34 1.60 10.12
N ILE A 85 -17.48 0.58 10.02
CA ILE A 85 -17.07 -0.28 11.11
C ILE A 85 -15.71 0.23 11.61
N PRO A 86 -15.54 0.53 12.92
CA PRO A 86 -14.25 0.92 13.46
C PRO A 86 -13.25 -0.19 13.17
N SER A 87 -12.21 0.14 12.40
CA SER A 87 -11.17 -0.80 12.05
C SER A 87 -10.48 -1.26 13.33
N THR A 88 -10.39 -2.58 13.53
CA THR A 88 -9.43 -3.18 14.45
C THR A 88 -8.08 -2.51 14.20
N PRO A 89 -7.37 -2.00 15.22
CA PRO A 89 -6.11 -1.30 15.02
C PRO A 89 -5.06 -2.31 14.54
N ILE A 90 -5.00 -2.51 13.22
CA ILE A 90 -4.05 -3.41 12.57
C ILE A 90 -2.61 -2.95 12.78
N GLU A 91 -2.40 -1.70 13.19
CA GLU A 91 -1.10 -1.13 13.56
C GLU A 91 -0.36 -1.98 14.60
N PHE A 92 -1.04 -2.55 15.59
CA PHE A 92 -0.40 -3.40 16.58
C PHE A 92 0.15 -4.69 15.95
N PHE A 93 -0.65 -5.33 15.09
CA PHE A 93 -0.25 -6.56 14.38
C PHE A 93 0.85 -6.29 13.34
N GLU A 94 0.76 -5.16 12.63
CA GLU A 94 1.79 -4.73 11.69
C GLU A 94 3.14 -4.56 12.40
N GLN A 95 3.17 -3.90 13.56
CA GLN A 95 4.39 -3.73 14.34
C GLN A 95 4.96 -5.06 14.85
N GLU A 96 4.12 -5.93 15.40
CA GLU A 96 4.53 -7.28 15.85
C GLU A 96 5.13 -8.11 14.71
N HIS A 97 4.59 -7.98 13.49
CA HIS A 97 5.09 -8.67 12.32
C HIS A 97 6.22 -7.92 11.58
N ASN A 98 6.77 -6.85 12.16
CA ASN A 98 7.77 -5.99 11.51
C ASN A 98 7.33 -5.52 10.10
N TYR A 99 6.06 -5.14 10.01
CA TYR A 99 5.32 -4.68 8.84
C TYR A 99 5.24 -5.69 7.69
N ARG A 100 5.54 -6.97 7.92
CA ARG A 100 5.49 -7.98 6.86
C ARG A 100 4.06 -8.11 6.32
N TYR A 101 3.95 -8.13 4.99
CA TYR A 101 2.70 -8.38 4.32
C TYR A 101 2.42 -9.89 4.26
N THR A 102 1.96 -10.47 5.38
CA THR A 102 1.68 -11.90 5.48
C THR A 102 0.31 -12.24 4.87
N PRO A 103 -0.06 -13.53 4.74
CA PRO A 103 -1.39 -13.92 4.30
C PRO A 103 -2.52 -13.29 5.14
N SER A 104 -2.28 -13.03 6.43
CA SER A 104 -3.25 -12.38 7.32
C SER A 104 -3.49 -10.92 6.93
N GLU A 105 -2.43 -10.13 6.77
CA GLU A 105 -2.55 -8.74 6.29
C GLU A 105 -3.16 -8.72 4.90
N LYS A 106 -2.73 -9.61 4.00
CA LYS A 106 -3.29 -9.71 2.66
C LYS A 106 -4.82 -9.92 2.69
N ASN A 107 -5.31 -10.90 3.46
CA ASN A 107 -6.74 -11.19 3.58
C ASN A 107 -7.51 -10.01 4.20
N PHE A 108 -6.89 -9.25 5.10
CA PHE A 108 -7.47 -8.03 5.65
C PHE A 108 -7.61 -6.94 4.59
N PHE A 109 -6.54 -6.65 3.84
CA PHE A 109 -6.55 -5.57 2.84
C PHE A 109 -7.33 -5.91 1.58
N GLU A 110 -7.38 -7.18 1.16
CA GLU A 110 -8.05 -7.62 -0.09
C GLU A 110 -9.51 -7.19 -0.19
N LYS A 111 -10.18 -7.08 0.96
CA LYS A 111 -11.61 -6.75 1.05
C LYS A 111 -11.86 -5.24 1.12
N LYS A 112 -10.83 -4.44 1.41
CA LYS A 112 -10.97 -2.99 1.52
C LYS A 112 -11.26 -2.37 0.16
N VAL A 113 -12.10 -1.34 0.17
CA VAL A 113 -12.45 -0.58 -1.03
C VAL A 113 -11.43 0.53 -1.25
N VAL A 114 -10.85 0.57 -2.44
CA VAL A 114 -9.89 1.60 -2.83
C VAL A 114 -10.61 2.92 -3.08
N LYS A 115 -10.16 3.99 -2.41
CA LYS A 115 -10.62 5.37 -2.63
C LYS A 115 -9.64 6.16 -3.50
N ASP A 116 -8.34 5.92 -3.34
CA ASP A 116 -7.30 6.57 -4.13
C ASP A 116 -6.03 5.71 -4.16
N ILE A 117 -5.20 5.89 -5.19
CA ILE A 117 -3.90 5.23 -5.36
C ILE A 117 -2.88 6.28 -5.77
N MET A 118 -1.75 6.32 -5.08
CA MET A 118 -0.64 7.21 -5.40
C MET A 118 0.70 6.49 -5.24
N VAL A 119 1.66 6.79 -6.10
CA VAL A 119 2.99 6.19 -6.08
C VAL A 119 4.03 7.28 -5.87
N TYR A 120 4.89 7.08 -4.87
CA TYR A 120 5.96 8.00 -4.53
C TYR A 120 7.30 7.29 -4.49
N LYS A 121 8.34 8.09 -4.64
CA LYS A 121 9.70 7.72 -4.27
C LYS A 121 10.04 8.56 -3.05
N GLN A 122 10.26 7.94 -1.90
CA GLN A 122 10.83 8.64 -0.76
C GLN A 122 12.17 9.25 -1.21
N GLN A 123 12.33 10.57 -1.06
CA GLN A 123 13.53 11.28 -1.54
C GLN A 123 14.69 11.09 -0.57
#